data_AF-A0AA39ISF9-F1
#
_entry.id   AF-A0AA39ISF9-F1
#
_cell.length_a   1.000
_cell.length_b   1.000
_cell.length_c   1.000
_cell.angle_alpha   90.00
_cell.angle_beta   90.00
_cell.angle_gamma   90.00
#
_symmetry.space_group_name_H-M   'P 1'
#
loop_
_entity.id
_entity.type
_entity.pdbx_description
1 polymer ?
#
loop_
_entity_poly.entity_id
_entity_poly.type
_entity_poly.pdbx_seq_one_letter_code
_entity_poly.pdbx_strand_id
1 'polypeptide(L)'
;MLPLFDLAAVKVICEIRNFDASSMPAPVQRGLNRNESIIRLQDAAINLVREFPPEPCFVFDRHGFINAKKTLQNAEKHLNPITLFIYHMTMGLADELPKVWKKCHGFGQDHLLNSGCLLVRYFAEMCDYEQSNPSYDTLNLCVHALEHRMDDLFFYFFQKCQPSEQSYLTVVRIVRILKTVHHRDFGYECRQLRKQIRLNVKVSQPHIEEVMMHCTDWDRRRFFTLPKDCQVPEIAEYLTSWFKRSE
;
A
#
# COMPACT_ATOMS: atom_id res chain seq x y z
N MET A 1 -18.98 -17.39 8.75
CA MET A 1 -19.99 -16.45 8.24
C MET A 1 -20.00 -15.27 9.19
N LEU A 2 -18.99 -14.40 9.11
CA LEU A 2 -19.28 -12.98 9.30
C LEU A 2 -20.16 -12.60 8.11
N PRO A 3 -21.45 -12.28 8.32
CA PRO A 3 -22.33 -11.94 7.20
C PRO A 3 -21.74 -10.77 6.43
N LEU A 4 -22.02 -10.63 5.13
CA LEU A 4 -21.72 -9.42 4.34
C LEU A 4 -22.11 -8.12 5.08
N PHE A 5 -23.11 -8.20 5.96
CA PHE A 5 -23.51 -7.15 6.90
C PHE A 5 -22.41 -6.71 7.87
N ASP A 6 -21.53 -7.59 8.36
CA ASP A 6 -20.46 -7.23 9.28
C ASP A 6 -19.31 -6.51 8.57
N LEU A 7 -18.97 -6.93 7.33
CA LEU A 7 -17.99 -6.22 6.50
C LEU A 7 -18.52 -4.85 6.05
N ALA A 8 -19.78 -4.78 5.63
CA ALA A 8 -20.44 -3.53 5.29
C ALA A 8 -20.59 -2.63 6.53
N ALA A 9 -20.97 -3.17 7.69
CA ALA A 9 -21.06 -2.42 8.94
C ALA A 9 -19.69 -1.94 9.41
N VAL A 10 -18.62 -2.72 9.26
CA VAL A 10 -17.25 -2.26 9.56
C VAL A 10 -16.83 -1.19 8.58
N LYS A 11 -17.13 -1.34 7.28
CA LYS A 11 -16.87 -0.31 6.28
C LYS A 11 -17.58 0.99 6.65
N VAL A 12 -18.87 0.93 6.97
CA VAL A 12 -19.70 2.05 7.44
C VAL A 12 -19.20 2.64 8.76
N ILE A 13 -18.94 1.84 9.79
CA ILE A 13 -18.44 2.29 11.11
C ILE A 13 -17.11 3.02 10.95
N CYS A 14 -16.25 2.53 10.08
CA CYS A 14 -14.93 3.07 9.89
C CYS A 14 -14.83 4.17 8.83
N GLU A 15 -15.84 4.32 7.96
CA GLU A 15 -15.95 5.42 7.00
C GLU A 15 -16.73 6.62 7.57
N ILE A 16 -17.76 6.39 8.41
CA ILE A 16 -18.70 7.43 8.85
C ILE A 16 -18.28 8.12 10.15
N ARG A 17 -17.63 7.41 11.08
CA ARG A 17 -17.22 7.99 12.35
C ARG A 17 -15.70 7.97 12.40
N ASN A 18 -15.09 9.14 12.58
CA ASN A 18 -13.67 9.32 12.91
C ASN A 18 -13.36 8.61 14.25
N PHE A 19 -13.42 7.29 14.25
CA PHE A 19 -13.50 6.47 15.44
C PHE A 19 -12.08 6.11 15.85
N ASP A 20 -11.68 6.55 17.05
CA ASP A 20 -10.38 6.19 17.59
C ASP A 20 -10.40 4.76 18.13
N ALA A 21 -10.01 3.81 17.28
CA ALA A 21 -9.91 2.40 17.61
C ALA A 21 -8.89 2.11 18.74
N SER A 22 -8.01 3.06 19.10
CA SER A 22 -7.05 2.89 20.19
C SER A 22 -7.69 2.98 21.59
N SER A 23 -8.88 3.57 21.68
CA SER A 23 -9.68 3.65 22.91
C SER A 23 -10.51 2.40 23.21
N MET A 24 -10.56 1.44 22.28
CA MET A 24 -11.41 0.26 22.40
C MET A 24 -10.74 -0.87 23.20
N PRO A 25 -11.54 -1.77 23.82
CA PRO A 25 -11.03 -3.02 24.38
C PRO A 25 -10.30 -3.85 23.31
N ALA A 26 -9.17 -4.44 23.70
CA ALA A 26 -8.30 -5.20 22.80
C ALA A 26 -9.03 -6.26 21.93
N PRO A 27 -10.05 -7.00 22.41
CA PRO A 27 -10.79 -7.93 21.56
C PRO A 27 -11.53 -7.24 20.39
N VAL A 28 -12.13 -6.08 20.64
CA VAL A 28 -12.88 -5.30 19.64
C VAL A 28 -11.91 -4.70 18.61
N GLN A 29 -10.80 -4.14 19.09
CA GLN A 29 -9.75 -3.60 18.22
C GLN A 29 -9.19 -4.68 17.29
N ARG A 30 -8.95 -5.90 17.80
CA ARG A 30 -8.53 -7.03 16.96
C ARG A 30 -9.58 -7.39 15.91
N GLY A 31 -10.86 -7.43 16.27
CA GLY A 31 -11.94 -7.68 15.30
C GLY A 31 -11.97 -6.66 14.17
N LEU A 32 -11.85 -5.36 14.51
CA LEU A 32 -11.76 -4.28 13.53
C LEU A 32 -10.53 -4.42 12.63
N ASN A 33 -9.35 -4.69 13.20
CA ASN A 33 -8.12 -4.86 12.44
C ASN A 33 -8.19 -6.02 11.42
N ARG A 34 -8.89 -7.12 11.78
CA ARG A 34 -9.11 -8.24 10.86
C ARG A 34 -9.92 -7.83 9.64
N ASN A 35 -11.06 -7.21 9.88
CA ASN A 35 -11.95 -6.74 8.82
C ASN A 35 -11.28 -5.64 7.98
N GLU A 36 -10.51 -4.75 8.60
CA GLU A 36 -9.67 -3.78 7.90
C GLU A 36 -8.67 -4.42 6.95
N SER A 37 -7.96 -5.43 7.44
CA SER A 37 -6.94 -6.08 6.64
C SER A 37 -7.55 -6.78 5.43
N ILE A 38 -8.73 -7.40 5.59
CA ILE A 38 -9.49 -7.98 4.48
C ILE A 38 -9.91 -6.90 3.47
N ILE A 39 -10.52 -5.80 3.93
CA ILE A 39 -10.98 -4.72 3.06
C ILE A 39 -9.80 -4.13 2.28
N ARG A 40 -8.66 -3.87 2.92
CA ARG A 40 -7.48 -3.34 2.22
C ARG A 40 -6.95 -4.29 1.15
N LEU A 41 -6.92 -5.59 1.44
CA LEU A 41 -6.56 -6.59 0.44
C LEU A 41 -7.54 -6.60 -0.73
N GLN A 42 -8.85 -6.51 -0.44
CA GLN A 42 -9.88 -6.39 -1.47
C GLN A 42 -9.63 -5.16 -2.34
N ASP A 43 -9.50 -3.98 -1.74
CA ASP A 43 -9.29 -2.72 -2.46
C ASP A 43 -8.02 -2.74 -3.31
N ALA A 44 -6.93 -3.33 -2.81
CA ALA A 44 -5.67 -3.44 -3.56
C ALA A 44 -5.76 -4.41 -4.75
N ALA A 45 -6.64 -5.42 -4.67
CA ALA A 45 -6.78 -6.47 -5.68
C ALA A 45 -8.04 -6.32 -6.57
N ILE A 46 -8.96 -5.40 -6.25
CA ILE A 46 -10.35 -5.37 -6.78
C ILE A 46 -10.41 -5.29 -8.31
N ASN A 47 -9.46 -4.60 -8.94
CA ASN A 47 -9.39 -4.43 -10.38
C ASN A 47 -8.48 -5.45 -11.07
N LEU A 48 -7.83 -6.34 -10.31
CA LEU A 48 -6.84 -7.29 -10.81
C LEU A 48 -7.36 -8.73 -10.80
N VAL A 49 -8.23 -9.07 -9.85
CA VAL A 49 -8.75 -10.43 -9.70
C VAL A 49 -10.28 -10.43 -9.57
N ARG A 50 -10.91 -11.49 -10.09
CA ARG A 50 -12.35 -11.71 -9.95
C ARG A 50 -12.71 -12.56 -8.74
N GLU A 51 -11.83 -13.46 -8.36
CA GLU A 51 -12.02 -14.39 -7.25
C GLU A 51 -11.33 -13.87 -5.99
N PHE A 52 -12.01 -13.95 -4.85
CA PHE A 52 -11.48 -13.54 -3.55
C PHE A 52 -11.24 -14.77 -2.66
N PRO A 53 -10.18 -14.82 -1.83
CA PRO A 53 -9.97 -15.92 -0.90
C PRO A 53 -11.21 -16.11 -0.01
N PRO A 54 -11.72 -17.34 0.13
CA PRO A 54 -12.82 -17.62 1.06
C PRO A 54 -12.47 -17.20 2.50
N GLU A 55 -13.47 -16.75 3.26
CA GLU A 55 -13.31 -16.32 4.66
C GLU A 55 -12.47 -17.29 5.53
N PRO A 56 -12.66 -18.63 5.44
CA PRO A 56 -11.87 -19.59 6.23
C PRO A 56 -10.38 -19.63 5.90
N CYS A 57 -9.96 -19.07 4.77
CA CYS A 57 -8.56 -19.04 4.37
C CYS A 57 -7.75 -18.00 5.16
N PHE A 58 -8.39 -16.94 5.66
CA PHE A 58 -7.70 -15.85 6.33
C PHE A 58 -7.11 -16.28 7.66
N VAL A 59 -5.79 -16.18 7.77
CA VAL A 59 -5.06 -16.39 9.01
C VAL A 59 -4.56 -15.03 9.49
N PHE A 60 -4.85 -14.69 10.74
CA PHE A 60 -4.47 -13.42 11.33
C PHE A 60 -3.40 -13.57 12.41
N ASP A 61 -2.56 -12.55 12.56
CA ASP A 61 -1.64 -12.44 13.68
C ASP A 61 -2.34 -11.99 14.97
N ARG A 62 -1.56 -11.83 16.05
CA ARG A 62 -2.06 -11.39 17.37
C ARG A 62 -2.66 -9.97 17.37
N HIS A 63 -2.33 -9.16 16.37
CA HIS A 63 -2.80 -7.78 16.21
C HIS A 63 -4.00 -7.69 15.26
N GLY A 64 -4.39 -8.79 14.61
CA GLY A 64 -5.48 -8.84 13.65
C GLY A 64 -5.06 -8.50 12.21
N PHE A 65 -3.76 -8.46 11.90
CA PHE A 65 -3.27 -8.29 10.54
C PHE A 65 -3.22 -9.64 9.82
N ILE A 66 -3.45 -9.62 8.50
CA ILE A 66 -3.39 -10.84 7.68
C ILE A 66 -1.95 -11.39 7.69
N ASN A 67 -1.81 -12.66 8.05
CA ASN A 67 -0.61 -13.43 7.77
C ASN A 67 -0.67 -13.86 6.30
N ALA A 68 -0.02 -13.09 5.42
CA ALA A 68 -0.06 -13.28 3.98
C ALA A 68 0.31 -14.72 3.57
N LYS A 69 1.48 -15.19 4.02
CA LYS A 69 1.99 -16.52 3.66
C LYS A 69 1.02 -17.64 4.03
N LYS A 70 0.54 -17.68 5.27
CA LYS A 70 -0.40 -18.72 5.72
C LYS A 70 -1.77 -18.60 5.04
N THR A 71 -2.23 -17.38 4.79
CA THR A 71 -3.51 -17.13 4.12
C THR A 71 -3.48 -17.65 2.69
N LEU A 72 -2.42 -17.36 1.94
CA LEU A 72 -2.31 -17.83 0.54
C LEU A 72 -2.01 -19.33 0.44
N GLN A 73 -1.30 -19.91 1.41
CA GLN A 73 -1.16 -21.37 1.52
C GLN A 73 -2.53 -22.06 1.69
N ASN A 74 -3.43 -21.48 2.49
CA ASN A 74 -4.79 -22.00 2.63
C ASN A 74 -5.63 -21.76 1.37
N ALA A 75 -5.49 -20.58 0.76
CA ALA A 75 -6.26 -20.18 -0.41
C ALA A 75 -5.85 -20.92 -1.71
N GLU A 76 -4.65 -21.53 -1.75
CA GLU A 76 -4.16 -22.29 -2.90
C GLU A 76 -5.12 -23.40 -3.37
N LYS A 77 -5.93 -23.96 -2.46
CA LYS A 77 -6.93 -25.00 -2.79
C LYS A 77 -8.20 -24.44 -3.43
N HIS A 78 -8.39 -23.13 -3.38
CA HIS A 78 -9.64 -22.46 -3.74
C HIS A 78 -9.49 -21.48 -4.90
N LEU A 79 -8.25 -21.04 -5.20
CA LEU A 79 -7.97 -20.03 -6.20
C LEU A 79 -7.22 -20.65 -7.38
N ASN A 80 -7.55 -20.19 -8.59
CA ASN A 80 -6.77 -20.54 -9.76
C ASN A 80 -5.33 -19.95 -9.68
N PRO A 81 -4.33 -20.54 -10.37
CA PRO A 81 -2.94 -20.11 -10.28
C PRO A 81 -2.69 -18.64 -10.63
N ILE A 82 -3.39 -18.07 -11.63
CA ILE A 82 -3.28 -16.64 -12.00
C ILE A 82 -3.68 -15.76 -10.82
N THR A 83 -4.83 -16.05 -10.21
CA THR A 83 -5.34 -15.28 -9.08
C THR A 83 -4.41 -15.41 -7.88
N LEU A 84 -3.87 -16.61 -7.65
CA LEU A 84 -2.90 -16.85 -6.61
C LEU A 84 -1.60 -16.05 -6.85
N PHE A 85 -1.13 -15.93 -8.10
CA PHE A 85 0.03 -15.13 -8.47
C PHE A 85 -0.18 -13.66 -8.13
N ILE A 86 -1.32 -13.10 -8.53
CA ILE A 86 -1.66 -11.69 -8.27
C ILE A 86 -1.74 -11.44 -6.75
N TYR A 87 -2.32 -12.36 -5.97
CA TYR A 87 -2.35 -12.19 -4.51
C TYR A 87 -0.97 -12.25 -3.86
N HIS A 88 -0.08 -13.14 -4.31
CA HIS A 88 1.30 -13.16 -3.80
C HIS A 88 1.99 -11.83 -4.11
N MET A 89 1.78 -11.30 -5.32
CA MET A 89 2.31 -10.00 -5.72
C MET A 89 1.74 -8.87 -4.86
N THR A 90 0.42 -8.74 -4.75
CA THR A 90 -0.26 -7.69 -3.98
C THR A 90 0.14 -7.71 -2.50
N MET A 91 0.40 -8.89 -1.93
CA MET A 91 0.86 -9.04 -0.54
C MET A 91 2.38 -8.92 -0.37
N GLY A 92 3.12 -8.53 -1.40
CA GLY A 92 4.57 -8.34 -1.33
C GLY A 92 5.38 -9.62 -1.14
N LEU A 93 4.83 -10.80 -1.45
CA LEU A 93 5.51 -12.09 -1.37
C LEU A 93 6.32 -12.37 -2.64
N ALA A 94 7.19 -11.42 -3.02
CA ALA A 94 7.95 -11.47 -4.26
C ALA A 94 8.78 -12.75 -4.42
N ASP A 95 9.39 -13.23 -3.32
CA ASP A 95 10.23 -14.43 -3.31
C ASP A 95 9.45 -15.73 -3.61
N GLU A 96 8.14 -15.74 -3.42
CA GLU A 96 7.29 -16.90 -3.69
C GLU A 96 6.73 -16.88 -5.14
N LEU A 97 6.86 -15.75 -5.85
CA LEU A 97 6.33 -15.58 -7.20
C LEU A 97 6.89 -16.60 -8.20
N PRO A 98 8.21 -16.92 -8.24
CA PRO A 98 8.73 -17.92 -9.18
C PRO A 98 8.09 -19.31 -8.98
N LYS A 99 7.77 -19.66 -7.73
CA LYS A 99 7.10 -20.94 -7.41
C LYS A 99 5.66 -20.94 -7.89
N VAL A 100 4.93 -19.84 -7.73
CA VAL A 100 3.55 -19.71 -8.18
C VAL A 100 3.47 -19.58 -9.70
N TRP A 101 4.42 -18.89 -10.32
CA TRP A 101 4.55 -18.75 -11.78
C TRP A 101 4.59 -20.11 -12.49
N LYS A 102 5.36 -21.07 -11.96
CA LYS A 102 5.41 -22.45 -12.50
C LYS A 102 4.05 -23.14 -12.52
N LYS A 103 3.14 -22.79 -11.60
CA LYS A 103 1.76 -23.32 -11.55
C LYS A 103 0.84 -22.63 -12.54
N CYS A 104 1.19 -21.42 -13.01
CA CYS A 104 0.44 -20.72 -14.05
C CYS A 104 0.63 -21.36 -15.43
N HIS A 105 1.61 -22.25 -15.59
CA HIS A 105 1.87 -22.91 -16.87
C HIS A 105 0.65 -23.68 -17.37
N GLY A 106 0.18 -23.35 -18.57
CA GLY A 106 -1.07 -23.88 -19.14
C GLY A 106 -2.36 -23.28 -18.58
N PHE A 107 -2.27 -22.34 -17.63
CA PHE A 107 -3.41 -21.67 -16.98
C PHE A 107 -3.51 -20.17 -17.33
N GLY A 108 -2.81 -19.71 -18.38
CA GLY A 108 -2.91 -18.34 -18.91
C GLY A 108 -1.76 -17.40 -18.49
N GLN A 109 -0.51 -17.87 -18.50
CA GLN A 109 0.68 -17.02 -18.35
C GLN A 109 0.67 -15.82 -19.30
N ASP A 110 0.21 -16.02 -20.53
CA ASP A 110 0.05 -14.95 -21.52
C ASP A 110 -0.85 -13.82 -21.03
N HIS A 111 -1.86 -14.12 -20.21
CA HIS A 111 -2.72 -13.09 -19.63
C HIS A 111 -1.97 -12.21 -18.61
N LEU A 112 -1.06 -12.80 -17.84
CA LEU A 112 -0.21 -12.07 -16.89
C LEU A 112 0.85 -11.24 -17.62
N LEU A 113 1.49 -11.79 -18.65
CA LEU A 113 2.47 -11.08 -19.49
C LEU A 113 1.85 -9.95 -20.31
N ASN A 114 0.59 -10.09 -20.73
CA ASN A 114 -0.14 -9.06 -21.46
C ASN A 114 -1.07 -8.24 -20.55
N SER A 115 -0.87 -8.27 -19.23
CA SER A 115 -1.70 -7.52 -18.30
C SER A 115 -1.57 -6.01 -18.53
N GLY A 116 -2.69 -5.29 -18.45
CA GLY A 116 -2.70 -3.83 -18.45
C GLY A 116 -2.15 -3.22 -17.15
N CYS A 117 -1.98 -4.03 -16.10
CA CYS A 117 -1.36 -3.58 -14.86
C CYS A 117 0.17 -3.69 -14.95
N LEU A 118 0.87 -2.55 -14.82
CA LEU A 118 2.33 -2.48 -14.92
C LEU A 118 3.04 -3.45 -13.95
N LEU A 119 2.55 -3.53 -12.71
CA LEU A 119 3.14 -4.38 -11.67
C LEU A 119 2.98 -5.86 -11.99
N VAL A 120 1.78 -6.27 -12.43
CA VAL A 120 1.52 -7.67 -12.82
C VAL A 120 2.45 -8.08 -13.95
N ARG A 121 2.56 -7.23 -14.98
CA ARG A 121 3.42 -7.49 -16.12
C ARG A 121 4.90 -7.54 -15.71
N TYR A 122 5.36 -6.58 -14.92
CA TYR A 122 6.74 -6.55 -14.40
C TYR A 122 7.11 -7.86 -13.69
N PHE A 123 6.27 -8.33 -12.76
CA PHE A 123 6.55 -9.54 -12.02
C PHE A 123 6.39 -10.81 -12.86
N ALA A 124 5.47 -10.83 -13.83
CA ALA A 124 5.34 -11.93 -14.77
C ALA A 124 6.59 -12.07 -15.65
N GLU A 125 7.05 -10.98 -16.27
CA GLU A 125 8.28 -10.96 -17.07
C GLU A 125 9.51 -11.33 -16.23
N MET A 126 9.60 -10.82 -15.00
CA MET A 126 10.69 -11.18 -14.09
C MET A 126 10.73 -12.68 -13.80
N CYS A 127 9.57 -13.33 -13.65
CA CYS A 127 9.49 -14.77 -13.41
C CYS A 127 9.72 -15.59 -14.70
N ASP A 128 9.37 -15.05 -15.86
CA ASP A 128 9.52 -15.73 -17.15
C ASP A 128 10.97 -15.70 -17.67
N TYR A 129 11.62 -14.55 -17.56
CA TYR A 129 13.00 -14.35 -18.01
C TYR A 129 14.05 -14.58 -16.93
N GLU A 130 13.61 -14.87 -15.69
CA GLU A 130 14.45 -14.99 -14.49
C GLU A 130 15.29 -13.74 -14.17
N GLN A 131 14.97 -12.60 -14.78
CA GLN A 131 15.65 -11.33 -14.62
C GLN A 131 14.69 -10.16 -14.74
N SER A 132 14.97 -9.06 -14.04
CA SER A 132 14.21 -7.83 -14.19
C SER A 132 14.50 -7.18 -15.55
N ASN A 133 13.46 -6.88 -16.32
CA ASN A 133 13.60 -6.14 -17.57
C ASN A 133 14.03 -4.68 -17.28
N PRO A 134 15.17 -4.21 -17.82
CA PRO A 134 15.72 -2.89 -17.51
C PRO A 134 14.91 -1.74 -18.09
N SER A 135 13.95 -2.02 -18.99
CA SER A 135 13.05 -0.98 -19.52
C SER A 135 12.03 -0.48 -18.49
N TYR A 136 11.83 -1.20 -17.38
CA TYR A 136 10.97 -0.72 -16.31
C TYR A 136 11.72 0.28 -15.44
N ASP A 137 11.23 1.51 -15.45
CA ASP A 137 11.67 2.53 -14.52
C ASP A 137 11.19 2.22 -13.09
N THR A 138 12.13 2.20 -12.14
CA THR A 138 11.83 1.84 -10.74
C THR A 138 10.98 2.91 -10.05
N LEU A 139 11.18 4.18 -10.41
CA LEU A 139 10.34 5.27 -9.91
C LEU A 139 8.88 5.07 -10.36
N ASN A 140 8.66 4.74 -11.63
CA ASN A 140 7.32 4.45 -12.15
C ASN A 140 6.66 3.23 -11.45
N LEU A 141 7.42 2.16 -11.19
CA LEU A 141 6.91 1.01 -10.41
C LEU A 141 6.52 1.41 -8.98
N CYS A 142 7.30 2.27 -8.32
CA CYS A 142 6.95 2.84 -7.01
C CYS A 142 5.63 3.63 -7.06
N VAL A 143 5.48 4.51 -8.05
CA VAL A 143 4.28 5.35 -8.21
C VAL A 143 3.05 4.48 -8.42
N HIS A 144 3.12 3.49 -9.32
CA HIS A 144 2.03 2.54 -9.53
C HIS A 144 1.67 1.75 -8.26
N ALA A 145 2.68 1.26 -7.52
CA ALA A 145 2.42 0.55 -6.26
C ALA A 145 1.73 1.44 -5.22
N LEU A 146 2.13 2.71 -5.15
CA LEU A 146 1.50 3.69 -4.27
C LEU A 146 0.04 3.95 -4.67
N GLU A 147 -0.22 4.24 -5.95
CA GLU A 147 -1.57 4.49 -6.50
C GLU A 147 -2.53 3.33 -6.20
N HIS A 148 -2.07 2.09 -6.35
CA HIS A 148 -2.85 0.88 -6.08
C HIS A 148 -2.86 0.43 -4.61
N ARG A 149 -2.35 1.24 -3.67
CA ARG A 149 -2.32 0.92 -2.22
C ARG A 149 -1.57 -0.39 -1.91
N MET A 150 -0.57 -0.75 -2.72
CA MET A 150 0.26 -1.94 -2.55
C MET A 150 1.53 -1.60 -1.76
N ASP A 151 1.38 -1.30 -0.47
CA ASP A 151 2.47 -0.74 0.34
C ASP A 151 3.72 -1.63 0.42
N ASP A 152 3.56 -2.95 0.51
CA ASP A 152 4.71 -3.85 0.57
C ASP A 152 5.52 -3.82 -0.74
N LEU A 153 4.85 -3.72 -1.89
CA LEU A 153 5.51 -3.50 -3.18
C LEU A 153 6.13 -2.11 -3.29
N PHE A 154 5.44 -1.09 -2.81
CA PHE A 154 5.99 0.26 -2.74
C PHE A 154 7.32 0.24 -1.97
N PHE A 155 7.38 -0.38 -0.79
CA PHE A 155 8.63 -0.47 -0.03
C PHE A 155 9.71 -1.29 -0.74
N TYR A 156 9.32 -2.39 -1.40
CA TYR A 156 10.23 -3.21 -2.19
C TYR A 156 10.92 -2.40 -3.30
N PHE A 157 10.17 -1.56 -4.04
CA PHE A 157 10.75 -0.72 -5.09
C PHE A 157 11.45 0.52 -4.52
N PHE A 158 10.90 1.12 -3.46
CA PHE A 158 11.44 2.32 -2.83
C PHE A 158 12.88 2.14 -2.35
N GLN A 159 13.19 0.96 -1.79
CA GLN A 159 14.55 0.62 -1.37
C GLN A 159 15.56 0.51 -2.52
N LYS A 160 15.08 0.33 -3.75
CA LYS A 160 15.91 0.24 -4.97
C LYS A 160 16.05 1.58 -5.70
N CYS A 161 15.22 2.55 -5.37
CA CYS A 161 15.30 3.91 -5.90
C CYS A 161 16.59 4.63 -5.47
N GLN A 162 17.05 5.55 -6.29
CA GLN A 162 18.13 6.47 -5.95
C GLN A 162 17.69 7.45 -4.84
N PRO A 163 18.62 8.05 -4.07
CA PRO A 163 18.26 8.97 -3.00
C PRO A 163 17.38 10.15 -3.44
N SER A 164 17.58 10.67 -4.65
CA SER A 164 16.73 11.72 -5.22
C SER A 164 15.29 11.25 -5.44
N GLU A 165 15.09 10.08 -6.03
CA GLU A 165 13.78 9.46 -6.24
C GLU A 165 13.08 9.14 -4.91
N GLN A 166 13.83 8.62 -3.92
CA GLN A 166 13.32 8.38 -2.57
C GLN A 166 12.84 9.68 -1.92
N SER A 167 13.59 10.78 -2.09
CA SER A 167 13.17 12.10 -1.63
C SER A 167 11.86 12.52 -2.30
N TYR A 168 11.76 12.41 -3.62
CA TYR A 168 10.55 12.76 -4.38
C TYR A 168 9.33 11.95 -3.90
N LEU A 169 9.47 10.61 -3.84
CA LEU A 169 8.42 9.70 -3.39
C LEU A 169 7.98 9.95 -1.95
N THR A 170 8.89 10.42 -1.08
CA THR A 170 8.55 10.84 0.28
C THR A 170 7.62 12.04 0.30
N VAL A 171 7.89 13.05 -0.53
CA VAL A 171 7.00 14.20 -0.65
C VAL A 171 5.66 13.79 -1.25
N VAL A 172 5.65 12.98 -2.30
CA VAL A 172 4.41 12.46 -2.92
C VAL A 172 3.53 11.74 -1.90
N ARG A 173 4.13 10.86 -1.08
CA ARG A 173 3.40 10.13 -0.03
C ARG A 173 2.80 11.07 1.02
N ILE A 174 3.53 12.11 1.40
CA ILE A 174 3.03 13.12 2.35
C ILE A 174 1.88 13.90 1.75
N VAL A 175 1.99 14.37 0.51
CA VAL A 175 0.89 15.08 -0.15
C VAL A 175 -0.35 14.18 -0.25
N ARG A 176 -0.19 12.89 -0.56
CA ARG A 176 -1.29 11.92 -0.51
C ARG A 176 -1.94 11.83 0.87
N ILE A 177 -1.15 11.77 1.95
CA ILE A 177 -1.65 11.81 3.34
C ILE A 177 -2.47 13.09 3.58
N LEU A 178 -1.96 14.23 3.14
CA LEU A 178 -2.61 15.53 3.34
C LEU A 178 -3.88 15.70 2.49
N LYS A 179 -3.97 15.02 1.34
CA LYS A 179 -5.17 14.91 0.51
C LYS A 179 -6.19 13.90 1.05
N THR A 180 -5.77 12.98 1.91
CA THR A 180 -6.65 11.93 2.43
C THR A 180 -7.75 12.56 3.29
N VAL A 181 -8.99 12.48 2.82
CA VAL A 181 -10.16 13.09 3.48
C VAL A 181 -10.59 12.29 4.72
N HIS A 182 -10.38 10.97 4.72
CA HIS A 182 -10.82 10.08 5.80
C HIS A 182 -9.74 9.89 6.88
N HIS A 183 -10.07 10.17 8.14
CA HIS A 183 -9.15 10.01 9.28
C HIS A 183 -8.67 8.57 9.50
N ARG A 184 -9.35 7.56 8.95
CA ARG A 184 -8.94 6.15 9.06
C ARG A 184 -7.71 5.83 8.20
N ASP A 185 -7.73 6.27 6.94
CA ASP A 185 -6.60 6.11 6.03
C ASP A 185 -5.37 6.85 6.57
N PHE A 186 -5.59 7.95 7.29
CA PHE A 186 -4.53 8.71 7.94
C PHE A 186 -3.68 7.91 8.94
N GLY A 187 -4.31 7.14 9.84
CA GLY A 187 -3.57 6.35 10.83
C GLY A 187 -2.73 5.23 10.21
N TYR A 188 -3.22 4.64 9.11
CA TYR A 188 -2.49 3.66 8.34
C TYR A 188 -1.35 4.29 7.53
N GLU A 189 -1.64 5.34 6.77
CA GLU A 189 -0.66 6.04 5.96
C GLU A 189 0.47 6.63 6.81
N CYS A 190 0.16 7.12 8.01
CA CYS A 190 1.16 7.54 9.00
C CYS A 190 2.03 6.36 9.48
N ARG A 191 1.47 5.15 9.70
CA ARG A 191 2.30 3.96 10.00
C ARG A 191 3.26 3.63 8.85
N GLN A 192 2.81 3.74 7.62
CA GLN A 192 3.67 3.47 6.47
C GLN A 192 4.71 4.58 6.29
N LEU A 193 4.33 5.86 6.43
CA LEU A 193 5.28 6.96 6.42
C LEU A 193 6.36 6.81 7.50
N ARG A 194 6.01 6.35 8.71
CA ARG A 194 7.01 6.02 9.75
C ARG A 194 8.00 4.97 9.30
N LYS A 195 7.56 3.92 8.59
CA LYS A 195 8.49 2.92 8.03
C LYS A 195 9.45 3.57 7.04
N GLN A 196 8.96 4.51 6.23
CA GLN A 196 9.77 5.24 5.26
C GLN A 196 10.76 6.20 5.92
N ILE A 197 10.32 6.98 6.93
CA ILE A 197 11.17 7.89 7.70
C ILE A 197 12.31 7.14 8.39
N ARG A 198 12.06 5.91 8.88
CA ARG A 198 13.10 5.06 9.49
C ARG A 198 14.23 4.66 8.52
N LEU A 199 14.04 4.82 7.21
CA LEU A 199 15.08 4.64 6.20
C LEU A 199 16.02 5.86 6.10
N ASN A 200 15.80 6.92 6.89
CA ASN A 200 16.62 8.13 6.96
C ASN A 200 16.80 8.84 5.61
N VAL A 201 15.73 8.89 4.83
CA VAL A 201 15.73 9.57 3.53
C VAL A 201 15.77 11.08 3.75
N LYS A 202 16.79 11.73 3.19
CA LYS A 202 16.89 13.20 3.18
C LYS A 202 15.98 13.76 2.11
N VAL A 203 15.06 14.65 2.50
CA VAL A 203 14.14 15.28 1.55
C VAL A 203 14.73 16.59 1.03
N SER A 204 14.84 16.72 -0.29
CA SER A 204 15.37 17.92 -0.95
C SER A 204 14.30 18.99 -1.09
N GLN A 205 14.68 20.26 -0.91
CA GLN A 205 13.79 21.40 -1.12
C GLN A 205 13.21 21.47 -2.55
N PRO A 206 13.97 21.22 -3.64
CA PRO A 206 13.41 21.23 -4.99
C PRO A 206 12.24 20.26 -5.17
N HIS A 207 12.30 19.04 -4.58
CA HIS A 207 11.18 18.11 -4.66
C HIS A 207 9.98 18.54 -3.83
N ILE A 208 10.21 19.21 -2.69
CA ILE A 208 9.13 19.81 -1.90
C ILE A 208 8.40 20.84 -2.75
N GLU A 209 9.15 21.77 -3.36
CA GLU A 209 8.62 22.81 -4.23
C GLU A 209 7.86 22.22 -5.42
N GLU A 210 8.47 21.30 -6.16
CA GLU A 210 7.87 20.63 -7.30
C GLU A 210 6.52 19.98 -6.95
N VAL A 211 6.51 19.04 -5.99
CA VAL A 211 5.31 18.25 -5.70
C VAL A 211 4.24 19.10 -5.02
N MET A 212 4.63 20.01 -4.11
CA MET A 212 3.67 20.81 -3.33
C MET A 212 3.10 22.00 -4.10
N MET A 213 3.83 22.58 -5.07
CA MET A 213 3.29 23.64 -5.94
C MET A 213 2.35 23.07 -7.00
N HIS A 214 2.63 21.86 -7.52
CA HIS A 214 1.77 21.21 -8.49
C HIS A 214 0.54 20.54 -7.88
N CYS A 215 0.48 20.41 -6.56
CA CYS A 215 -0.72 19.99 -5.85
C CYS A 215 -1.46 21.22 -5.30
N THR A 216 -2.62 21.56 -5.85
CA THR A 216 -3.45 22.67 -5.38
C THR A 216 -4.39 22.29 -4.23
N ASP A 217 -4.70 21.00 -4.12
CA ASP A 217 -5.83 20.52 -3.31
C ASP A 217 -5.40 19.87 -1.98
N TRP A 218 -4.40 20.42 -1.31
CA TRP A 218 -3.98 19.93 0.00
C TRP A 218 -3.95 21.07 1.03
N ASP A 219 -4.40 20.76 2.25
CA ASP A 219 -4.38 21.72 3.35
C ASP A 219 -3.04 21.68 4.08
N ARG A 220 -2.25 22.73 3.88
CA ARG A 220 -0.92 22.89 4.50
C ARG A 220 -0.96 22.83 6.02
N ARG A 221 -2.06 23.27 6.65
CA ARG A 221 -2.21 23.26 8.12
C ARG A 221 -2.37 21.85 8.65
N ARG A 222 -2.91 20.92 7.85
CA ARG A 222 -3.00 19.48 8.22
C ARG A 222 -1.64 18.83 8.40
N PHE A 223 -0.58 19.37 7.82
CA PHE A 223 0.77 18.85 8.06
C PHE A 223 1.16 18.99 9.54
N PHE A 224 0.84 20.12 10.17
CA PHE A 224 1.17 20.35 11.57
C PHE A 224 0.26 19.61 12.56
N THR A 225 -0.85 19.04 12.08
CA THR A 225 -1.70 18.14 12.87
C THR A 225 -1.27 16.67 12.76
N LEU A 226 -0.29 16.35 11.90
CA LEU A 226 0.31 15.01 11.86
C LEU A 226 0.97 14.69 13.21
N PRO A 227 0.96 13.42 13.66
CA PRO A 227 1.82 12.97 14.75
C PRO A 227 3.28 13.35 14.49
N LYS A 228 4.02 13.75 15.53
CA LYS A 228 5.43 14.22 15.38
C LYS A 228 6.33 13.22 14.66
N ASP A 229 6.11 11.93 14.87
CA ASP A 229 6.84 10.84 14.22
C ASP A 229 6.40 10.56 12.77
N CYS A 230 5.41 11.31 12.26
CA CYS A 230 4.97 11.37 10.87
C CYS A 230 5.25 12.73 10.22
N GLN A 231 5.87 13.67 10.93
CA GLN A 231 6.32 14.94 10.36
C GLN A 231 7.75 14.79 9.86
N VAL A 232 7.95 15.00 8.55
CA VAL A 232 9.29 15.04 7.96
C VAL A 232 9.91 16.42 8.25
N PRO A 233 11.07 16.49 8.93
CA PRO A 233 11.66 17.75 9.38
C PRO A 233 11.85 18.77 8.26
N GLU A 234 12.38 18.35 7.10
CA GLU A 234 12.67 19.23 5.97
C GLU A 234 11.39 19.88 5.42
N ILE A 235 10.27 19.16 5.46
CA ILE A 235 8.96 19.69 5.06
C ILE A 235 8.41 20.65 6.12
N ALA A 236 8.56 20.31 7.41
CA ALA A 236 8.15 21.20 8.50
C ALA A 236 8.88 22.55 8.42
N GLU A 237 10.19 22.52 8.18
CA GLU A 237 11.03 23.71 8.00
C GLU A 237 10.59 24.53 6.78
N TYR A 238 10.41 23.87 5.63
CA TYR A 238 9.93 24.53 4.42
C TYR A 238 8.59 25.25 4.64
N LEU A 239 7.59 24.56 5.19
CA LEU A 239 6.26 25.14 5.42
C LEU A 239 6.31 26.29 6.42
N THR A 240 7.09 26.16 7.49
CA THR A 240 7.26 27.23 8.48
C THR A 240 7.87 28.48 7.84
N SER A 241 8.86 28.32 6.96
CA SER A 241 9.47 29.44 6.24
C SER A 241 8.50 30.11 5.26
N TRP A 242 7.62 29.31 4.64
CA TRP A 242 6.60 29.79 3.70
C TRP A 242 5.52 30.62 4.39
N PHE A 243 5.02 30.18 5.55
CA PHE A 243 4.04 30.94 6.33
C PHE A 243 4.57 32.31 6.75
N LYS A 244 5.83 32.38 7.19
CA LYS A 244 6.49 33.65 7.56
C LYS A 244 6.67 34.63 6.39
N ARG A 245 6.66 34.15 5.14
CA ARG A 245 6.76 35.01 3.93
C ARG A 245 5.40 35.49 3.44
N SER A 246 4.31 34.93 3.96
CA SER A 246 2.93 35.17 3.52
C SER A 246 2.16 36.09 4.47
N GLU A 247 2.78 36.48 5.58
CA GLU A 247 2.34 37.52 6.53
C GLU A 247 3.04 38.85 6.21
#